data_AF-A0A3N2N3D4-F1
#
_entry.id   AF-A0A3N2N3D4-F1
#
_cell.length_a   1.000
_cell.length_b   1.000
_cell.length_c   1.000
_cell.angle_alpha   90.00
_cell.angle_beta   90.00
_cell.angle_gamma   90.00
#
_symmetry.space_group_name_H-M   'P 1'
#
loop_
_entity.id
_entity.type
_entity.pdbx_description
1 polymer ?
#
loop_
_entity_poly.entity_id
_entity_poly.type
_entity_poly.pdbx_seq_one_letter_code
_entity_poly.pdbx_strand_id
1 'polypeptide(L)'
;MRIEIPENIQTFGEGATHFHALCYMQIFLRIAARKLEKTFAPFPINDIKATEANIILRIISNLESFQTLCLAGKDYSACCTLARSIADSIIAIKLIYQTKDIDEKTFRHYLYILDGLILNKKLLNDKLENNGGITDEEFQALLKQYNTARQRVSEGIDYCNGILQKHPYKTAFPEFFNAAIKSGSWKYKEKRVKDRNNQVPCFSWEKLYSLIDNRPSIISMYSFFFSQFVHGLSISNMLGYNDADNFESLASCVVCLQGIVADELKQNFNDNKKLLEYMTDKDIQDIMELHTPERRSQIMEEIYSKYNGGKYV
;
A
#
# COMPACT_ATOMS: atom_id res chain seq x y z
N MET A 1 -9.68 -22.47 -19.25
CA MET A 1 -9.14 -21.86 -20.48
C MET A 1 -8.27 -20.71 -20.03
N ARG A 2 -6.96 -20.82 -20.22
CA ARG A 2 -6.02 -19.77 -19.81
C ARG A 2 -6.11 -18.63 -20.80
N ILE A 3 -6.27 -17.40 -20.32
CA ILE A 3 -6.24 -16.21 -21.18
C ILE A 3 -4.77 -15.83 -21.34
N GLU A 4 -4.26 -15.97 -22.56
CA GLU A 4 -2.92 -15.49 -22.91
C GLU A 4 -2.94 -13.96 -23.03
N ILE A 5 -1.89 -13.31 -22.53
CA ILE A 5 -1.67 -11.88 -22.68
C ILE A 5 -0.58 -11.68 -23.73
N PRO A 6 -0.92 -11.19 -24.93
CA PRO A 6 0.05 -10.97 -26.02
C PRO A 6 1.25 -10.13 -25.58
N GLU A 7 1.04 -9.12 -24.75
CA GLU A 7 2.09 -8.24 -24.24
C GLU A 7 3.09 -8.99 -23.36
N ASN A 8 2.64 -9.97 -22.56
CA ASN A 8 3.53 -10.81 -21.76
C ASN A 8 4.37 -11.72 -22.66
N ILE A 9 3.77 -12.30 -23.70
CA ILE A 9 4.48 -13.15 -24.66
C ILE A 9 5.52 -12.33 -25.43
N GLN A 10 5.15 -11.14 -25.88
CA GLN A 10 6.05 -10.22 -26.56
C GLN A 10 7.23 -9.80 -25.65
N THR A 11 6.95 -9.59 -24.36
CA THR A 11 7.97 -9.13 -23.41
C THR A 11 8.90 -10.27 -23.01
N PHE A 12 8.35 -11.38 -22.51
CA PHE A 12 9.09 -12.45 -21.83
C PHE A 12 9.35 -13.70 -22.69
N GLY A 13 8.58 -13.89 -23.77
CA GLY A 13 8.65 -15.06 -24.66
C GLY A 13 7.43 -15.98 -24.58
N GLU A 14 7.41 -17.03 -25.41
CA GLU A 14 6.31 -18.00 -25.44
C GLU A 14 6.09 -18.67 -24.07
N GLY A 15 4.82 -18.89 -23.72
CA GLY A 15 4.44 -19.48 -22.42
C GLY A 15 4.44 -18.48 -21.25
N ALA A 16 4.70 -17.20 -21.49
CA ALA A 16 4.63 -16.16 -20.48
C ALA A 16 3.23 -16.01 -19.86
N THR A 17 3.23 -15.61 -18.59
CA THR A 17 2.06 -15.68 -17.70
C THR A 17 1.99 -14.42 -16.85
N HIS A 18 0.90 -14.25 -16.10
CA HIS A 18 0.79 -13.14 -15.14
C HIS A 18 1.86 -13.17 -14.04
N PHE A 19 2.44 -14.34 -13.75
CA PHE A 19 3.55 -14.44 -12.79
C PHE A 19 4.81 -13.75 -13.31
N HIS A 20 5.06 -13.77 -14.63
CA HIS A 20 6.21 -13.07 -15.21
C HIS A 20 6.06 -11.56 -15.05
N ALA A 21 4.87 -11.03 -15.35
CA ALA A 21 4.56 -9.62 -15.14
C ALA A 21 4.63 -9.23 -13.65
N LEU A 22 4.10 -10.08 -12.76
CA LEU A 22 4.16 -9.89 -11.30
C LEU A 22 5.60 -9.75 -10.82
N CYS A 23 6.47 -10.67 -11.25
CA CYS A 23 7.89 -10.64 -10.92
C CYS A 23 8.61 -9.44 -11.50
N TYR A 24 8.40 -9.17 -12.78
CA TYR A 24 9.02 -8.05 -13.47
C TYR A 24 8.69 -6.72 -12.78
N MET A 25 7.40 -6.44 -12.58
CA MET A 25 6.94 -5.23 -11.90
C MET A 25 7.48 -5.13 -10.47
N GLN A 26 7.56 -6.26 -9.75
CA GLN A 26 8.09 -6.25 -8.39
C GLN A 26 9.57 -5.85 -8.34
N ILE A 27 10.37 -6.27 -9.32
CA ILE A 27 11.79 -5.88 -9.39
C ILE A 27 11.92 -4.35 -9.54
N PHE A 28 11.11 -3.72 -10.41
CA PHE A 28 11.13 -2.25 -10.54
C PHE A 28 10.70 -1.54 -9.25
N LEU A 29 9.65 -2.06 -8.60
CA LEU A 29 9.19 -1.51 -7.32
C LEU A 29 10.26 -1.65 -6.23
N ARG A 30 11.00 -2.76 -6.17
CA ARG A 30 12.12 -2.95 -5.24
C ARG A 30 13.28 -1.98 -5.51
N ILE A 31 13.58 -1.70 -6.78
CA ILE A 31 14.55 -0.66 -7.15
C ILE A 31 14.07 0.72 -6.65
N ALA A 32 12.79 1.05 -6.87
CA ALA A 32 12.20 2.30 -6.39
C ALA A 32 12.22 2.40 -4.86
N ALA A 33 11.95 1.30 -4.16
CA ALA A 33 12.00 1.24 -2.70
C ALA A 33 13.37 1.66 -2.15
N ARG A 34 14.46 1.10 -2.69
CA ARG A 34 15.83 1.49 -2.29
C ARG A 34 16.11 2.99 -2.49
N LYS A 35 15.57 3.57 -3.57
CA LYS A 35 15.67 5.02 -3.81
C LYS A 35 14.90 5.81 -2.75
N LEU A 36 13.65 5.44 -2.48
CA LEU A 36 12.81 6.10 -1.49
C LEU A 36 13.44 6.05 -0.10
N GLU A 37 13.91 4.88 0.33
CA GLU A 37 14.59 4.71 1.62
C GLU A 37 15.80 5.62 1.76
N LYS A 38 16.68 5.66 0.74
CA LYS A 38 17.86 6.53 0.76
C LYS A 38 17.51 8.02 0.77
N THR A 39 16.36 8.40 0.20
CA THR A 39 16.00 9.81 -0.02
C THR A 39 15.20 10.41 1.13
N PHE A 40 14.27 9.63 1.70
CA PHE A 40 13.25 10.13 2.62
C PHE A 40 13.39 9.61 4.05
N ALA A 41 14.31 8.69 4.34
CA ALA A 41 14.57 8.27 5.72
C ALA A 41 15.34 9.36 6.50
N PRO A 42 15.06 9.58 7.80
CA PRO A 42 13.96 8.99 8.58
C PRO A 42 12.60 9.56 8.11
N PHE A 43 11.50 8.81 8.22
CA PHE A 43 10.17 9.22 7.71
C PHE A 43 9.30 9.87 8.80
N PRO A 44 9.47 11.15 9.16
CA PRO A 44 8.71 11.75 10.24
C PRO A 44 7.29 12.09 9.79
N ILE A 45 6.34 12.02 10.72
CA ILE A 45 4.92 12.27 10.48
C ILE A 45 4.59 13.72 10.06
N ASN A 46 5.53 14.65 10.16
CA ASN A 46 5.33 16.04 9.77
C ASN A 46 5.89 16.37 8.38
N ASP A 47 6.68 15.46 7.82
CA ASP A 47 7.02 15.48 6.41
C ASP A 47 5.97 14.62 5.67
N ILE A 48 5.00 15.31 5.08
CA ILE A 48 3.90 14.70 4.32
C ILE A 48 4.46 13.85 3.17
N LYS A 49 5.55 14.30 2.53
CA LYS A 49 6.13 13.61 1.38
C LYS A 49 6.91 12.38 1.80
N ALA A 50 7.68 12.46 2.89
CA ALA A 50 8.34 11.30 3.48
C ALA A 50 7.32 10.28 4.01
N THR A 51 6.19 10.74 4.57
CA THR A 51 5.12 9.84 5.03
C THR A 51 4.45 9.11 3.85
N GLU A 52 4.18 9.82 2.75
CA GLU A 52 3.70 9.19 1.51
C GLU A 52 4.68 8.13 1.00
N ALA A 53 5.98 8.46 0.95
CA ALA A 53 7.04 7.51 0.58
C ALA A 53 7.04 6.26 1.47
N ASN A 54 6.89 6.44 2.80
CA ASN A 54 6.83 5.32 3.74
C ASN A 54 5.60 4.42 3.53
N ILE A 55 4.45 4.99 3.17
CA ILE A 55 3.26 4.20 2.83
C ILE A 55 3.51 3.38 1.56
N ILE A 56 4.16 3.98 0.55
CA ILE A 56 4.54 3.27 -0.68
C ILE A 56 5.52 2.14 -0.38
N LEU A 57 6.55 2.36 0.44
CA LEU A 57 7.48 1.32 0.87
C LEU A 57 6.77 0.14 1.54
N ARG A 58 5.81 0.42 2.42
CA ARG A 58 4.98 -0.62 3.04
C ARG A 58 4.14 -1.38 2.01
N ILE A 59 3.58 -0.70 1.00
CA ILE A 59 2.86 -1.36 -0.10
C ILE A 59 3.81 -2.29 -0.86
N ILE A 60 5.02 -1.84 -1.18
CA ILE A 60 6.02 -2.64 -1.90
C ILE A 60 6.40 -3.89 -1.10
N SER A 61 6.62 -3.77 0.20
CA SER A 61 6.91 -4.93 1.08
C SER A 61 5.72 -5.92 1.17
N ASN A 62 4.48 -5.41 1.22
CA ASN A 62 3.30 -6.27 1.16
C ASN A 62 3.17 -6.98 -0.19
N LEU A 63 3.58 -6.33 -1.29
CA LEU A 63 3.61 -6.94 -2.62
C LEU A 63 4.68 -8.04 -2.72
N GLU A 64 5.84 -7.90 -2.07
CA GLU A 64 6.86 -8.97 -1.96
C GLU A 64 6.31 -10.17 -1.18
N SER A 65 5.61 -9.91 -0.09
CA SER A 65 4.96 -10.95 0.71
C SER A 65 3.89 -11.70 -0.10
N PHE A 66 3.08 -10.95 -0.86
CA PHE A 66 2.10 -11.51 -1.78
C PHE A 66 2.78 -12.37 -2.84
N GLN A 67 3.82 -11.84 -3.51
CA GLN A 67 4.54 -12.54 -4.57
C GLN A 67 5.11 -13.87 -4.05
N THR A 68 5.72 -13.86 -2.87
CA THR A 68 6.30 -15.06 -2.25
C THR A 68 5.25 -16.16 -2.05
N LEU A 69 4.10 -15.82 -1.47
CA LEU A 69 3.02 -16.79 -1.23
C LEU A 69 2.37 -17.27 -2.54
N CYS A 70 2.12 -16.32 -3.45
CA CYS A 70 1.48 -16.57 -4.72
C CYS A 70 2.31 -17.51 -5.61
N LEU A 71 3.62 -17.29 -5.72
CA LEU A 71 4.52 -18.15 -6.49
C LEU A 71 4.74 -19.52 -5.83
N ALA A 72 4.64 -19.61 -4.49
CA ALA A 72 4.67 -20.88 -3.79
C ALA A 72 3.39 -21.71 -4.02
N GLY A 73 2.33 -21.12 -4.60
CA GLY A 73 1.03 -21.76 -4.79
C GLY A 73 0.37 -22.14 -3.46
N LYS A 74 0.65 -21.39 -2.39
CA LYS A 74 0.21 -21.69 -1.03
C LYS A 74 -0.58 -20.53 -0.45
N ASP A 75 -1.61 -20.89 0.31
CA ASP A 75 -2.41 -19.96 1.11
C ASP A 75 -3.04 -18.83 0.27
N TYR A 76 -3.97 -19.23 -0.60
CA TYR A 76 -4.77 -18.30 -1.40
C TYR A 76 -5.52 -17.28 -0.53
N SER A 77 -5.92 -17.67 0.68
CA SER A 77 -6.62 -16.80 1.64
C SER A 77 -5.74 -15.65 2.11
N ALA A 78 -4.48 -15.95 2.48
CA ALA A 78 -3.50 -14.93 2.81
C ALA A 78 -3.21 -14.01 1.61
N CYS A 79 -3.11 -14.57 0.40
CA CYS A 79 -2.94 -13.77 -0.83
C CYS A 79 -4.10 -12.80 -1.07
N CYS A 80 -5.35 -13.24 -0.88
CA CYS A 80 -6.53 -12.38 -0.98
C CYS A 80 -6.54 -11.27 0.08
N THR A 81 -6.15 -11.60 1.31
CA THR A 81 -6.02 -10.64 2.41
C THR A 81 -4.95 -9.58 2.11
N LEU A 82 -3.81 -9.98 1.57
CA LEU A 82 -2.74 -9.06 1.15
C LEU A 82 -3.19 -8.16 0.00
N ALA A 83 -3.81 -8.73 -1.05
CA ALA A 83 -4.31 -7.96 -2.19
C ALA A 83 -5.31 -6.88 -1.74
N ARG A 84 -6.18 -7.22 -0.79
CA ARG A 84 -7.13 -6.31 -0.16
C ARG A 84 -6.44 -5.21 0.64
N SER A 85 -5.46 -5.56 1.48
CA SER A 85 -4.69 -4.60 2.28
C SER A 85 -3.87 -3.63 1.42
N ILE A 86 -3.30 -4.11 0.32
CA ILE A 86 -2.60 -3.29 -0.68
C ILE A 86 -3.57 -2.28 -1.30
N ALA A 87 -4.76 -2.72 -1.71
CA ALA A 87 -5.79 -1.84 -2.25
C ALA A 87 -6.22 -0.73 -1.26
N ASP A 88 -6.36 -1.04 0.03
CA ASP A 88 -6.66 -0.02 1.06
C ASP A 88 -5.57 1.02 1.19
N SER A 89 -4.31 0.60 1.13
CA SER A 89 -3.17 1.52 1.20
C SER A 89 -3.10 2.42 -0.05
N ILE A 90 -3.40 1.88 -1.23
CA ILE A 90 -3.49 2.66 -2.48
C ILE A 90 -4.64 3.67 -2.41
N ILE A 91 -5.79 3.31 -1.83
CA ILE A 91 -6.90 4.25 -1.59
C ILE A 91 -6.46 5.41 -0.71
N ALA A 92 -5.73 5.13 0.38
CA ALA A 92 -5.22 6.18 1.25
C ALA A 92 -4.30 7.12 0.46
N ILE A 93 -3.45 6.59 -0.42
CA ILE A 93 -2.61 7.39 -1.32
C ILE A 93 -3.45 8.30 -2.22
N LYS A 94 -4.40 7.71 -2.93
CA LYS A 94 -5.25 8.42 -3.89
C LYS A 94 -6.12 9.49 -3.24
N LEU A 95 -6.69 9.19 -2.06
CA LEU A 95 -7.57 10.14 -1.38
C LEU A 95 -6.80 11.29 -0.72
N ILE A 96 -5.63 11.00 -0.13
CA ILE A 96 -4.90 11.97 0.68
C ILE A 96 -3.88 12.71 -0.18
N TYR A 97 -2.93 11.99 -0.78
CA TYR A 97 -1.72 12.60 -1.33
C TYR A 97 -1.81 12.99 -2.80
N GLN A 98 -2.71 12.38 -3.58
CA GLN A 98 -3.03 12.85 -4.94
C GLN A 98 -3.95 14.09 -4.97
N THR A 99 -4.42 14.57 -3.81
CA THR A 99 -5.18 15.81 -3.71
C THR A 99 -4.29 17.01 -4.06
N LYS A 100 -4.77 17.90 -4.95
CA LYS A 100 -4.03 19.11 -5.38
C LYS A 100 -4.12 20.26 -4.37
N ASP A 101 -5.22 20.32 -3.61
CA ASP A 101 -5.42 21.28 -2.54
C ASP A 101 -4.51 20.95 -1.35
N ILE A 102 -3.61 21.87 -1.01
CA ILE A 102 -2.60 21.71 0.03
C ILE A 102 -3.24 21.67 1.43
N ASP A 103 -4.27 22.50 1.67
CA ASP A 103 -4.97 22.52 2.96
C ASP A 103 -5.75 21.22 3.13
N GLU A 104 -6.45 20.78 2.09
CA GLU A 104 -7.17 19.50 2.09
C GLU A 104 -6.23 18.31 2.35
N LYS A 105 -5.09 18.27 1.65
CA LYS A 105 -4.05 17.23 1.82
C LYS A 105 -3.50 17.23 3.24
N THR A 106 -3.10 18.39 3.75
CA THR A 106 -2.54 18.56 5.10
C THR A 106 -3.54 18.12 6.15
N PHE A 107 -4.80 18.57 6.04
CA PHE A 107 -5.85 18.19 6.99
C PHE A 107 -6.12 16.68 6.97
N ARG A 108 -6.28 16.07 5.79
CA ARG A 108 -6.51 14.62 5.67
C ARG A 108 -5.33 13.79 6.18
N HIS A 109 -4.11 14.22 5.89
CA HIS A 109 -2.90 13.54 6.35
C HIS A 109 -2.86 13.46 7.88
N TYR A 110 -3.04 14.58 8.59
CA TYR A 110 -3.03 14.55 10.05
C TYR A 110 -4.25 13.84 10.64
N LEU A 111 -5.42 13.90 9.99
CA LEU A 111 -6.56 13.08 10.40
C LEU A 111 -6.30 11.58 10.22
N TYR A 112 -5.58 11.17 9.18
CA TYR A 112 -5.23 9.77 8.91
C TYR A 112 -4.31 9.21 10.00
N ILE A 113 -3.32 10.00 10.41
CA ILE A 113 -2.43 9.65 11.52
C ILE A 113 -3.21 9.62 12.83
N LEU A 114 -4.04 10.63 13.07
CA LEU A 114 -4.85 10.74 14.29
C LEU A 114 -5.84 9.57 14.43
N ASP A 115 -6.46 9.11 13.35
CA ASP A 115 -7.34 7.91 13.34
C ASP A 115 -6.60 6.69 13.90
N GLY A 116 -5.41 6.40 13.36
CA GLY A 116 -4.57 5.29 13.83
C GLY A 116 -4.16 5.42 15.29
N LEU A 117 -3.76 6.62 15.72
CA LEU A 117 -3.35 6.87 17.11
C LEU A 117 -4.52 6.79 18.09
N ILE A 118 -5.70 7.31 17.74
CA ILE A 118 -6.91 7.21 18.57
C ILE A 118 -7.33 5.76 18.75
N LEU A 119 -7.31 4.97 17.67
CA LEU A 119 -7.63 3.54 17.73
C LEU A 119 -6.61 2.79 18.60
N ASN A 120 -5.32 3.07 18.44
CA ASN A 120 -4.28 2.44 19.25
C ASN A 120 -4.42 2.81 20.74
N LYS A 121 -4.72 4.07 21.06
CA LYS A 121 -4.97 4.52 22.44
C LYS A 121 -6.12 3.77 23.10
N LYS A 122 -7.18 3.42 22.35
CA LYS A 122 -8.32 2.64 22.87
C LYS A 122 -7.96 1.19 23.19
N LEU A 123 -6.96 0.62 22.52
CA LEU A 123 -6.48 -0.74 22.79
C LEU A 123 -5.57 -0.80 24.03
N LEU A 124 -4.96 0.33 24.39
CA LEU A 124 -4.14 0.47 25.58
C LEU A 124 -5.02 0.85 26.79
N ASN A 125 -5.66 -0.16 27.40
CA ASN A 125 -6.33 -0.10 28.71
C ASN A 125 -5.58 0.70 29.81
N ASP A 126 -6.33 1.30 30.72
CA ASP A 126 -5.73 2.10 31.80
C ASP A 126 -5.04 1.29 32.90
N LYS A 127 -5.38 -0.01 33.04
CA LYS A 127 -4.86 -0.87 34.09
C LYS A 127 -4.42 -2.21 33.52
N LEU A 128 -3.18 -2.59 33.84
CA LEU A 128 -2.63 -3.92 33.67
C LEU A 128 -2.43 -4.51 35.06
N GLU A 129 -2.80 -5.76 35.25
CA GLU A 129 -2.65 -6.49 36.51
C GLU A 129 -1.94 -7.81 36.24
N ASN A 130 -1.02 -8.21 37.13
CA ASN A 130 -0.41 -9.53 37.06
C ASN A 130 -1.38 -10.56 37.67
N ASN A 131 -1.87 -11.50 36.88
CA ASN A 131 -2.74 -12.58 37.34
C ASN A 131 -1.96 -13.82 37.83
N GLY A 132 -0.63 -13.71 37.98
CA GLY A 132 0.25 -14.79 38.37
C GLY A 132 0.69 -15.70 37.22
N GLY A 133 0.33 -15.38 35.97
CA GLY A 133 0.75 -16.12 34.78
C GLY A 133 2.18 -15.84 34.29
N ILE A 134 2.80 -14.76 34.79
CA ILE A 134 4.18 -14.36 34.51
C ILE A 134 4.87 -13.90 35.80
N THR A 135 6.21 -13.88 35.81
CA THR A 135 6.95 -13.39 36.98
C THR A 135 6.77 -11.87 37.16
N ASP A 136 7.07 -11.37 38.36
CA ASP A 136 6.99 -9.94 38.62
C ASP A 136 8.00 -9.15 37.78
N GLU A 137 9.19 -9.70 37.52
CA GLU A 137 10.17 -9.06 36.63
C GLU A 137 9.66 -8.96 35.19
N GLU A 138 9.05 -10.03 34.66
CA GLU A 138 8.43 -10.03 33.33
C GLU A 138 7.27 -9.03 33.27
N PHE A 139 6.46 -8.97 34.32
CA PHE A 139 5.37 -8.01 34.43
C PHE A 139 5.86 -6.57 34.45
N GLN A 140 6.92 -6.25 35.23
CA GLN A 140 7.49 -4.90 35.26
C GLN A 140 8.09 -4.50 33.89
N ALA A 141 8.73 -5.43 33.19
CA ALA A 141 9.26 -5.18 31.85
C ALA A 141 8.12 -4.88 30.85
N LEU A 142 7.05 -5.67 30.88
CA LEU A 142 5.85 -5.46 30.07
C LEU A 142 5.18 -4.11 30.40
N LEU A 143 5.00 -3.80 31.69
CA LEU A 143 4.40 -2.56 32.15
C LEU A 143 5.19 -1.34 31.68
N LYS A 144 6.53 -1.42 31.67
CA LYS A 144 7.40 -0.37 31.12
C LYS A 144 7.20 -0.17 29.62
N GLN A 145 7.18 -1.25 28.84
CA GLN A 145 6.92 -1.18 27.38
C GLN A 145 5.54 -0.58 27.10
N TYR A 146 4.54 -1.01 27.86
CA TYR A 146 3.18 -0.56 27.76
C TYR A 146 3.02 0.95 28.04
N ASN A 147 3.58 1.42 29.15
CA ASN A 147 3.55 2.83 29.52
C ASN A 147 4.31 3.70 28.50
N THR A 148 5.43 3.19 27.96
CA THR A 148 6.18 3.86 26.89
C THR A 148 5.35 3.99 25.62
N ALA A 149 4.65 2.92 25.20
CA ALA A 149 3.77 2.95 24.04
C ALA A 149 2.62 3.95 24.24
N ARG A 150 1.98 3.95 25.42
CA ARG A 150 0.90 4.88 25.78
C ARG A 150 1.35 6.34 25.75
N GLN A 151 2.54 6.63 26.28
CA GLN A 151 3.12 7.95 26.25
C GLN A 151 3.35 8.42 24.80
N ARG A 152 4.02 7.61 23.98
CA ARG A 152 4.29 7.93 22.56
C ARG A 152 3.01 8.16 21.76
N VAL A 153 1.97 7.36 21.99
CA VAL A 153 0.66 7.55 21.33
C VAL A 153 0.04 8.88 21.74
N SER A 154 0.12 9.25 23.03
CA SER A 154 -0.42 10.52 23.52
C SER A 154 0.35 11.72 22.95
N GLU A 155 1.69 11.65 22.93
CA GLU A 155 2.55 12.67 22.30
C GLU A 155 2.22 12.86 20.82
N GLY A 156 2.00 11.77 20.07
CA GLY A 156 1.59 11.84 18.67
C GLY A 156 0.21 12.49 18.47
N ILE A 157 -0.75 12.20 19.34
CA ILE A 157 -2.08 12.82 19.32
C ILE A 157 -1.97 14.32 19.59
N ASP A 158 -1.22 14.70 20.62
CA ASP A 158 -1.02 16.10 21.00
C ASP A 158 -0.30 16.87 19.89
N TYR A 159 0.68 16.25 19.25
CA TYR A 159 1.36 16.81 18.07
C TYR A 159 0.37 17.08 16.92
N CYS A 160 -0.40 16.07 16.50
CA CYS A 160 -1.38 16.21 15.41
C CYS A 160 -2.41 17.28 15.73
N ASN A 161 -2.94 17.28 16.96
CA ASN A 161 -3.86 18.32 17.43
C ASN A 161 -3.22 19.71 17.37
N GLY A 162 -1.98 19.87 17.84
CA GLY A 162 -1.27 21.15 17.80
C GLY A 162 -1.13 21.73 16.38
N ILE A 163 -0.91 20.87 15.38
CA ILE A 163 -0.89 21.29 13.97
C ILE A 163 -2.30 21.63 13.48
N LEU A 164 -3.26 20.73 13.68
CA LEU A 164 -4.63 20.90 13.20
C LEU A 164 -5.31 22.13 13.80
N GLN A 165 -5.03 22.48 15.07
CA GLN A 165 -5.58 23.68 15.73
C GLN A 165 -5.18 25.00 15.06
N LYS A 166 -4.18 25.00 14.18
CA LYS A 166 -3.74 26.15 13.38
C LYS A 166 -4.28 26.13 11.94
N HIS A 167 -4.99 25.07 11.56
CA HIS A 167 -5.47 24.86 10.20
C HIS A 167 -6.62 25.83 9.83
N PRO A 168 -6.69 26.35 8.58
CA PRO A 168 -7.74 27.28 8.15
C PRO A 168 -9.18 26.77 8.34
N TYR A 169 -9.37 25.46 8.28
CA TYR A 169 -10.69 24.84 8.47
C TYR A 169 -11.26 25.01 9.88
N LYS A 170 -10.43 25.31 10.89
CA LYS A 170 -10.92 25.59 12.24
C LYS A 170 -11.86 26.80 12.27
N THR A 171 -11.51 27.85 11.55
CA THR A 171 -12.31 29.08 11.46
C THR A 171 -13.36 29.00 10.35
N ALA A 172 -13.02 28.39 9.21
CA ALA A 172 -13.94 28.30 8.08
C ALA A 172 -15.09 27.30 8.32
N PHE A 173 -14.85 26.20 9.03
CA PHE A 173 -15.79 25.09 9.24
C PHE A 173 -15.73 24.52 10.67
N PRO A 174 -16.01 25.32 11.73
CA PRO A 174 -15.70 24.97 13.11
C PRO A 174 -16.38 23.68 13.60
N GLU A 175 -17.66 23.47 13.28
CA GLU A 175 -18.39 22.28 13.70
C GLU A 175 -17.83 21.01 13.05
N PHE A 176 -17.60 21.06 11.73
CA PHE A 176 -16.96 19.98 10.98
C PHE A 176 -15.56 19.70 11.51
N PHE A 177 -14.75 20.73 11.72
CA PHE A 177 -13.39 20.61 12.22
C PHE A 177 -13.34 19.86 13.55
N ASN A 178 -14.15 20.28 14.52
CA ASN A 178 -14.20 19.64 15.84
C ASN A 178 -14.67 18.17 15.75
N ALA A 179 -15.68 17.90 14.93
CA ALA A 179 -16.18 16.53 14.73
C ALA A 179 -15.16 15.62 14.02
N ALA A 180 -14.44 16.16 13.03
CA ALA A 180 -13.45 15.43 12.25
C ALA A 180 -12.24 15.04 13.09
N ILE A 181 -11.71 15.96 13.90
CA ILE A 181 -10.58 15.70 14.79
C ILE A 181 -10.93 14.66 15.85
N LYS A 182 -12.10 14.80 16.49
CA LYS A 182 -12.54 13.87 17.54
C LYS A 182 -12.54 12.40 17.08
N SER A 183 -12.79 12.17 15.81
CA SER A 183 -12.96 10.84 15.22
C SER A 183 -11.85 10.43 14.25
N GLY A 184 -10.85 11.29 13.99
CA GLY A 184 -9.84 11.03 12.96
C GLY A 184 -10.45 10.84 11.56
N SER A 185 -11.55 11.54 11.23
CA SER A 185 -12.37 11.24 10.04
C SER A 185 -11.72 11.63 8.69
N TRP A 186 -10.56 11.09 8.34
CA TRP A 186 -9.81 11.40 7.11
C TRP A 186 -10.54 11.02 5.81
N LYS A 187 -11.55 10.14 5.88
CA LYS A 187 -12.41 9.71 4.77
C LYS A 187 -13.61 10.64 4.52
N TYR A 188 -13.62 11.85 5.08
CA TYR A 188 -14.76 12.76 4.94
C TYR A 188 -15.08 13.08 3.47
N LYS A 189 -16.36 13.24 3.17
CA LYS A 189 -16.88 13.58 1.83
C LYS A 189 -16.95 15.09 1.62
N GLU A 190 -17.29 15.82 2.67
CA GLU A 190 -17.65 17.22 2.65
C GLU A 190 -17.38 17.87 4.00
N LYS A 191 -17.13 19.18 4.00
CA LYS A 191 -16.74 19.97 5.18
C LYS A 191 -17.98 20.41 5.98
N ARG A 192 -18.85 19.46 6.31
CA ARG A 192 -20.04 19.67 7.14
C ARG A 192 -20.28 18.47 8.06
N VAL A 193 -21.13 18.67 9.06
CA VAL A 193 -21.68 17.59 9.88
C VAL A 193 -23.09 17.24 9.43
N LYS A 194 -23.56 16.03 9.76
CA LYS A 194 -24.98 15.68 9.61
C LYS A 194 -25.77 16.25 10.79
N ASP A 195 -26.84 16.98 10.50
CA ASP A 195 -27.70 17.69 11.48
C ASP A 195 -28.17 16.83 12.66
N ARG A 196 -28.41 15.53 12.43
CA ARG A 196 -29.01 14.66 13.45
C ARG A 196 -28.04 14.25 14.56
N ASN A 197 -26.74 14.07 14.26
CA ASN A 197 -25.80 13.38 15.18
C ASN A 197 -24.40 14.02 15.26
N ASN A 198 -24.16 15.21 14.69
CA ASN A 198 -22.83 15.82 14.56
C ASN A 198 -21.76 14.87 13.97
N GLN A 199 -22.17 13.93 13.13
CA GLN A 199 -21.27 12.99 12.48
C GLN A 199 -20.74 13.56 11.17
N VAL A 200 -19.45 13.38 10.92
CA VAL A 200 -18.84 13.71 9.64
C VAL A 200 -19.26 12.67 8.59
N PRO A 201 -19.85 13.08 7.45
CA PRO A 201 -20.14 12.16 6.36
C PRO A 201 -18.83 11.61 5.78
N CYS A 202 -18.60 10.30 5.91
CA CYS A 202 -17.43 9.62 5.37
C CYS A 202 -17.77 8.72 4.18
N PHE A 203 -16.82 8.54 3.25
CA PHE A 203 -16.91 7.51 2.23
C PHE A 203 -16.90 6.11 2.86
N SER A 204 -17.74 5.21 2.33
CA SER A 204 -17.61 3.78 2.58
C SER A 204 -16.39 3.25 1.83
N TRP A 205 -15.83 2.13 2.30
CA TRP A 205 -14.74 1.45 1.59
C TRP A 205 -15.13 1.08 0.15
N GLU A 206 -16.34 0.56 -0.05
CA GLU A 206 -16.90 0.30 -1.37
C GLU A 206 -16.79 1.51 -2.30
N LYS A 207 -17.21 2.70 -1.84
CA LYS A 207 -17.11 3.91 -2.66
C LYS A 207 -15.66 4.31 -2.91
N LEU A 208 -14.75 4.05 -1.97
CA LEU A 208 -13.34 4.37 -2.13
C LEU A 208 -12.62 3.47 -3.15
N TYR A 209 -13.03 2.21 -3.37
CA TYR A 209 -12.44 1.39 -4.44
C TYR A 209 -12.66 1.98 -5.84
N SER A 210 -13.66 2.86 -6.02
CA SER A 210 -13.81 3.58 -7.29
C SER A 210 -12.64 4.52 -7.61
N LEU A 211 -11.76 4.82 -6.65
CA LEU A 211 -10.50 5.53 -6.89
C LEU A 211 -9.45 4.64 -7.57
N ILE A 212 -9.54 3.32 -7.39
CA ILE A 212 -8.68 2.34 -8.08
C ILE A 212 -9.24 2.07 -9.48
N ASP A 213 -10.50 1.65 -9.54
CA ASP A 213 -11.20 1.34 -10.78
C ASP A 213 -12.72 1.50 -10.58
N ASN A 214 -13.40 2.16 -11.52
CA ASN A 214 -14.81 2.48 -11.39
C ASN A 214 -15.77 1.37 -11.86
N ARG A 215 -15.24 0.26 -12.41
CA ARG A 215 -16.06 -0.86 -12.87
C ARG A 215 -16.70 -1.58 -11.66
N PRO A 216 -18.02 -1.82 -11.65
CA PRO A 216 -18.71 -2.44 -10.53
C PRO A 216 -18.14 -3.81 -10.11
N SER A 217 -17.67 -4.62 -11.07
CA SER A 217 -17.06 -5.92 -10.79
C SER A 217 -15.77 -5.79 -9.97
N ILE A 218 -14.92 -4.80 -10.28
CA ILE A 218 -13.66 -4.55 -9.58
C ILE A 218 -13.94 -3.98 -8.18
N ILE A 219 -14.88 -3.05 -8.06
CA ILE A 219 -15.32 -2.54 -6.76
C ILE A 219 -15.81 -3.69 -5.89
N SER A 220 -16.68 -4.54 -6.44
CA SER A 220 -17.26 -5.69 -5.73
C SER A 220 -16.21 -6.72 -5.31
N MET A 221 -15.18 -6.92 -6.13
CA MET A 221 -14.07 -7.81 -5.82
C MET A 221 -13.36 -7.37 -4.53
N TYR A 222 -13.02 -6.09 -4.41
CA TYR A 222 -12.39 -5.57 -3.19
C TYR A 222 -13.38 -5.45 -2.02
N SER A 223 -14.56 -4.89 -2.22
CA SER A 223 -15.48 -4.58 -1.11
C SER A 223 -16.17 -5.81 -0.53
N PHE A 224 -16.46 -6.83 -1.34
CA PHE A 224 -17.23 -7.99 -0.93
C PHE A 224 -16.42 -9.27 -0.94
N PHE A 225 -15.83 -9.64 -2.09
CA PHE A 225 -15.16 -10.94 -2.23
C PHE A 225 -13.92 -11.05 -1.35
N PHE A 226 -12.95 -10.15 -1.50
CA PHE A 226 -11.75 -10.19 -0.67
C PHE A 226 -12.02 -9.91 0.82
N SER A 227 -13.07 -9.14 1.14
CA SER A 227 -13.51 -8.94 2.52
C SER A 227 -13.93 -10.24 3.21
N GLN A 228 -14.36 -11.27 2.47
CA GLN A 228 -14.65 -12.58 3.05
C GLN A 228 -13.40 -13.22 3.68
N PHE A 229 -12.23 -13.02 3.05
CA PHE A 229 -10.96 -13.57 3.52
C PHE A 229 -10.41 -12.78 4.71
N VAL A 230 -10.51 -11.44 4.67
CA VAL A 230 -10.08 -10.57 5.78
C VAL A 230 -10.87 -10.84 7.06
N HIS A 231 -12.17 -11.13 6.95
CA HIS A 231 -13.04 -11.36 8.10
C HIS A 231 -13.19 -12.84 8.48
N GLY A 232 -12.51 -13.76 7.80
CA GLY A 232 -12.61 -15.20 8.07
C GLY A 232 -14.02 -15.79 7.83
N LEU A 233 -14.78 -15.22 6.89
CA LEU A 233 -16.14 -15.67 6.57
C LEU A 233 -16.10 -16.99 5.79
N SER A 234 -17.24 -17.69 5.66
CA SER A 234 -17.29 -19.08 5.20
C SER A 234 -16.52 -19.38 3.91
N ILE A 235 -16.46 -18.43 2.95
CA ILE A 235 -15.67 -18.55 1.72
C ILE A 235 -14.17 -18.76 2.01
N SER A 236 -13.60 -18.09 3.02
CA SER A 236 -12.18 -18.24 3.37
C SER A 236 -11.80 -19.65 3.84
N ASN A 237 -12.79 -20.47 4.18
CA ASN A 237 -12.61 -21.82 4.73
C ASN A 237 -12.94 -22.92 3.71
N MET A 238 -13.38 -22.57 2.49
CA MET A 238 -13.68 -23.58 1.48
C MET A 238 -12.39 -24.16 0.88
N LEU A 239 -12.43 -25.47 0.62
CA LEU A 239 -11.33 -26.19 -0.03
C LEU A 239 -11.32 -25.88 -1.54
N GLY A 240 -10.16 -26.03 -2.16
CA GLY A 240 -10.02 -25.95 -3.62
C GLY A 240 -9.62 -24.59 -4.17
N TYR A 241 -9.22 -23.63 -3.34
CA TYR A 241 -8.67 -22.35 -3.81
C TYR A 241 -7.16 -22.36 -4.10
N ASN A 242 -6.44 -23.37 -3.64
CA ASN A 242 -5.00 -23.49 -3.87
C ASN A 242 -4.69 -24.20 -5.19
N ASP A 243 -5.29 -23.74 -6.29
CA ASP A 243 -4.98 -24.20 -7.65
C ASP A 243 -4.32 -23.09 -8.47
N ALA A 244 -3.62 -23.49 -9.52
CA ALA A 244 -2.80 -22.59 -10.32
C ALA A 244 -3.62 -21.50 -11.03
N ASP A 245 -4.84 -21.81 -11.48
CA ASP A 245 -5.69 -20.85 -12.21
C ASP A 245 -6.17 -19.73 -11.27
N ASN A 246 -6.51 -20.08 -10.03
CA ASN A 246 -6.87 -19.10 -9.00
C ASN A 246 -5.69 -18.19 -8.65
N PHE A 247 -4.50 -18.73 -8.42
CA PHE A 247 -3.31 -17.91 -8.15
C PHE A 247 -2.94 -17.02 -9.33
N GLU A 248 -3.01 -17.52 -10.56
CA GLU A 248 -2.72 -16.73 -11.75
C GLU A 248 -3.74 -15.59 -11.93
N SER A 249 -5.03 -15.88 -11.70
CA SER A 249 -6.09 -14.86 -11.72
C SER A 249 -5.86 -13.78 -10.68
N LEU A 250 -5.45 -14.16 -9.47
CA LEU A 250 -5.13 -13.21 -8.41
C LEU A 250 -3.86 -12.41 -8.70
N ALA A 251 -2.84 -13.04 -9.29
CA ALA A 251 -1.63 -12.37 -9.76
C ALA A 251 -1.96 -11.28 -10.78
N SER A 252 -2.89 -11.53 -11.72
CA SER A 252 -3.35 -10.52 -12.68
C SER A 252 -3.92 -9.27 -11.99
N CYS A 253 -4.69 -9.45 -10.92
CA CYS A 253 -5.27 -8.35 -10.15
C CYS A 253 -4.18 -7.55 -9.43
N VAL A 254 -3.16 -8.23 -8.89
CA VAL A 254 -2.07 -7.58 -8.17
C VAL A 254 -1.09 -6.88 -9.11
N VAL A 255 -0.87 -7.39 -10.33
CA VAL A 255 -0.11 -6.68 -11.37
C VAL A 255 -0.73 -5.32 -11.67
N CYS A 256 -2.06 -5.22 -11.73
CA CYS A 256 -2.75 -3.94 -11.88
C CYS A 256 -2.48 -3.00 -10.70
N LEU A 257 -2.45 -3.51 -9.47
CA LEU A 257 -2.10 -2.71 -8.29
C LEU A 257 -0.63 -2.25 -8.33
N GLN A 258 0.30 -3.10 -8.76
CA GLN A 258 1.70 -2.72 -8.99
C GLN A 258 1.81 -1.59 -10.03
N GLY A 259 1.03 -1.65 -11.10
CA GLY A 259 0.95 -0.60 -12.12
C GLY A 259 0.54 0.75 -11.53
N ILE A 260 -0.47 0.77 -10.65
CA ILE A 260 -0.90 2.00 -9.96
C ILE A 260 0.21 2.57 -9.07
N VAL A 261 0.94 1.71 -8.34
CA VAL A 261 2.06 2.14 -7.51
C VAL A 261 3.21 2.67 -8.38
N ALA A 262 3.51 2.03 -9.50
CA ALA A 262 4.54 2.49 -10.44
C ALA A 262 4.19 3.86 -11.06
N ASP A 263 2.92 4.09 -11.39
CA ASP A 263 2.44 5.38 -11.88
C ASP A 263 2.55 6.47 -10.82
N GLU A 264 2.23 6.16 -9.56
CA GLU A 264 2.40 7.07 -8.42
C GLU A 264 3.87 7.48 -8.25
N LEU A 265 4.78 6.51 -8.25
CA LEU A 265 6.23 6.72 -8.20
C LEU A 265 6.72 7.61 -9.35
N LYS A 266 6.25 7.35 -10.57
CA LYS A 266 6.60 8.13 -11.75
C LYS A 266 6.13 9.58 -11.65
N GLN A 267 4.88 9.80 -11.26
CA GLN A 267 4.27 11.13 -11.21
C GLN A 267 4.82 11.98 -10.06
N ASN A 268 4.97 11.37 -8.88
CA ASN A 268 5.19 12.11 -7.64
C ASN A 268 6.60 11.97 -7.06
N PHE A 269 7.43 11.07 -7.59
CA PHE A 269 8.82 10.85 -7.14
C PHE A 269 9.88 10.91 -8.27
N ASN A 270 9.43 11.20 -9.51
CA ASN A 270 10.28 11.41 -10.71
C ASN A 270 11.28 10.27 -10.94
N ASP A 271 10.77 9.04 -10.88
CA ASP A 271 11.60 7.84 -10.80
C ASP A 271 12.31 7.45 -12.12
N ASN A 272 11.75 7.79 -13.28
CA ASN A 272 12.24 7.27 -14.56
C ASN A 272 13.68 7.62 -14.95
N LYS A 273 14.25 8.73 -14.48
CA LYS A 273 15.60 9.17 -14.90
C LYS A 273 16.73 8.73 -13.98
N LYS A 274 16.41 8.25 -12.77
CA LYS A 274 17.41 7.90 -11.73
C LYS A 274 17.21 6.52 -11.10
N LEU A 275 16.13 5.80 -11.42
CA LEU A 275 15.91 4.42 -10.93
C LEU A 275 17.11 3.51 -11.24
N LEU A 276 17.73 3.65 -12.42
CA LEU A 276 18.87 2.84 -12.83
C LEU A 276 20.09 3.00 -11.91
N GLU A 277 20.24 4.14 -11.22
CA GLU A 277 21.32 4.37 -10.25
C GLU A 277 21.20 3.45 -9.01
N TYR A 278 20.01 2.89 -8.78
CA TYR A 278 19.69 2.02 -7.67
C TYR A 278 19.51 0.55 -8.10
N MET A 279 19.73 0.24 -9.38
CA MET A 279 19.70 -1.13 -9.89
C MET A 279 20.98 -1.86 -9.51
N THR A 280 20.86 -3.14 -9.14
CA THR A 280 22.01 -4.02 -8.84
C THR A 280 22.12 -5.14 -9.86
N ASP A 281 23.29 -5.78 -9.93
CA ASP A 281 23.52 -6.93 -10.80
C ASP A 281 22.52 -8.06 -10.56
N LYS A 282 22.08 -8.24 -9.31
CA LYS A 282 21.04 -9.22 -8.98
C LYS A 282 19.69 -8.87 -9.62
N ASP A 283 19.32 -7.59 -9.68
CA ASP A 283 18.07 -7.20 -10.36
C ASP A 283 18.15 -7.42 -11.87
N ILE A 284 19.31 -7.16 -12.48
CA ILE A 284 19.55 -7.44 -13.90
C ILE A 284 19.44 -8.93 -14.15
N GLN A 285 20.07 -9.75 -13.31
CA GLN A 285 19.98 -11.20 -13.38
C GLN A 285 18.53 -11.68 -13.24
N ASP A 286 17.80 -11.20 -12.23
CA ASP A 286 16.40 -11.56 -12.00
C ASP A 286 15.53 -11.19 -13.22
N ILE A 287 15.74 -10.00 -13.81
CA ILE A 287 15.03 -9.58 -15.04
C ILE A 287 15.35 -10.53 -16.19
N MET A 288 16.62 -10.87 -16.40
CA MET A 288 17.02 -11.75 -17.49
C MET A 288 16.46 -13.17 -17.29
N GLU A 289 16.39 -13.67 -16.07
CA GLU A 289 15.81 -14.99 -15.75
C GLU A 289 14.32 -15.10 -16.07
N LEU A 290 13.58 -13.98 -16.15
CA LEU A 290 12.17 -13.98 -16.56
C LEU A 290 11.95 -14.19 -18.06
N HIS A 291 13.00 -14.11 -18.88
CA HIS A 291 12.88 -14.22 -20.33
C HIS A 291 13.28 -15.62 -20.81
N THR A 292 12.59 -16.14 -21.83
CA THR A 292 12.99 -17.40 -22.48
C THR A 292 14.40 -17.27 -23.09
N PRO A 293 15.15 -18.38 -23.27
CA PRO A 293 16.46 -18.35 -23.93
C PRO A 293 16.46 -17.62 -25.28
N GLU A 294 15.40 -17.82 -26.07
CA GLU A 294 15.21 -17.19 -27.38
C GLU A 294 15.04 -15.68 -27.22
N ARG A 295 14.17 -15.24 -26.30
CA ARG A 295 13.93 -13.81 -26.05
C ARG A 295 15.16 -13.12 -25.48
N ARG A 296 15.92 -13.78 -24.59
CA ARG A 296 17.20 -13.28 -24.08
C ARG A 296 18.20 -13.04 -25.21
N SER A 297 18.30 -13.98 -26.15
CA SER A 297 19.22 -13.86 -27.29
C SER A 297 18.86 -12.65 -28.16
N GLN A 298 17.56 -12.45 -28.44
CA GLN A 298 17.08 -11.28 -29.17
C GLN A 298 17.40 -9.96 -28.44
N ILE A 299 17.17 -9.88 -27.13
CA ILE A 299 17.50 -8.70 -26.32
C ILE A 299 18.99 -8.38 -26.42
N MET A 300 19.85 -9.40 -26.33
CA MET A 300 21.30 -9.20 -26.45
C MET A 300 21.68 -8.69 -27.85
N GLU A 301 21.10 -9.23 -28.92
CA GLU A 301 21.30 -8.74 -30.29
C GLU A 301 20.83 -7.29 -30.48
N GLU A 302 19.66 -6.92 -29.93
CA GLU A 302 19.14 -5.55 -29.91
C GLU A 302 20.10 -4.59 -29.19
N ILE A 303 20.67 -5.01 -28.06
CA ILE A 303 21.66 -4.23 -27.32
C ILE A 303 22.96 -4.10 -28.15
N TYR A 304 23.50 -5.21 -28.65
CA TYR A 304 24.73 -5.21 -29.45
C TYR A 304 24.62 -4.34 -30.70
N SER A 305 23.51 -4.42 -31.42
CA SER A 305 23.26 -3.60 -32.62
C SER A 305 23.18 -2.10 -32.28
N LYS A 306 22.56 -1.73 -31.14
CA LYS A 306 22.47 -0.34 -30.69
C LYS A 306 23.82 0.25 -30.27
N TYR A 307 24.70 -0.55 -29.67
CA TYR A 307 26.04 -0.09 -29.24
C TYR A 307 27.09 -0.14 -30.36
N ASN A 308 26.96 -1.05 -31.32
CA ASN A 308 27.92 -1.19 -32.44
C ASN A 308 27.48 -0.46 -33.72
N GLY A 309 26.19 -0.19 -33.90
CA GLY A 309 25.65 0.57 -35.04
C GLY A 309 25.96 2.08 -35.01
N GLY A 310 26.54 2.59 -33.92
CA GLY A 310 27.03 3.97 -33.80
C GLY A 310 28.51 4.18 -34.17
N LYS A 311 29.21 3.13 -34.65
CA LYS A 311 30.65 3.19 -34.98
C LYS A 311 30.99 3.05 -36.46
N TYR A 312 30.01 3.09 -37.35
CA TYR A 312 30.24 3.16 -38.80
C TYR A 312 29.23 4.11 -39.45
N VAL A 313 29.51 5.41 -39.34
CA VAL A 313 29.12 6.44 -40.32
C VAL A 313 30.35 7.27 -40.61
#